data_AF-A0A952BX76-F1
#
_entry.id   AF-A0A952BX76-F1
#
_cell.length_a   1.000
_cell.length_b   1.000
_cell.length_c   1.000
_cell.angle_alpha   90.00
_cell.angle_beta   90.00
_cell.angle_gamma   90.00
#
_symmetry.space_group_name_H-M   'P 1'
#
loop_
_entity.id
_entity.type
_entity.pdbx_description
1 polymer ?
#
loop_
_entity_poly.entity_id
_entity_poly.type
_entity_poly.pdbx_seq_one_letter_code
_entity_poly.pdbx_strand_id
1 'polypeptide(L)' 'MLIVNADDLGMAHATNAAITRAMSGGVLTSTTVMAPCPWALHALHALREAPQFPFALRQQHVATRLIRPDSC' A
#
# COMPACT_ATOMS: atom_id res chain seq x y z
N MET A 1 -21.09 7.24 5.86
CA MET A 1 -19.79 6.53 5.91
C MET A 1 -18.71 7.52 5.54
N LEU A 2 -17.66 7.64 6.34
CA LEU A 2 -16.50 8.48 6.02
C LEU A 2 -15.42 7.59 5.40
N ILE A 3 -14.82 8.04 4.29
CA ILE A 3 -13.70 7.34 3.65
C ILE A 3 -12.41 8.05 4.03
N VAL A 4 -11.53 7.35 4.76
CA VAL A 4 -10.16 7.76 5.04
C VAL A 4 -9.24 6.80 4.29
N ASN A 5 -8.76 7.26 3.13
CA ASN A 5 -7.91 6.47 2.25
C ASN A 5 -6.43 6.77 2.50
N ALA A 6 -5.63 5.74 2.78
CA ALA A 6 -4.18 5.88 2.78
C ALA A 6 -3.59 5.71 1.38
N ASP A 7 -2.83 6.71 0.95
CA ASP A 7 -2.14 6.71 -0.34
C ASP A 7 -0.80 5.94 -0.28
N ASP A 8 -0.19 5.61 -1.43
CA ASP A 8 1.17 5.09 -1.56
C ASP A 8 1.54 3.74 -0.90
N LEU A 9 0.55 2.90 -0.56
CA LEU A 9 0.83 1.55 -0.08
C LEU A 9 1.60 0.75 -1.14
N GLY A 10 2.79 0.25 -0.79
CA GLY A 10 3.72 -0.44 -1.70
C GLY A 10 4.91 0.40 -2.17
N MET A 11 4.93 1.72 -1.92
CA MET A 11 6.01 2.60 -2.35
C MET A 11 7.35 2.30 -1.65
N ALA A 12 7.32 2.14 -0.32
CA ALA A 12 8.51 1.88 0.50
C ALA A 12 8.14 1.08 1.75
N HIS A 13 9.11 0.39 2.36
CA HIS A 13 8.90 -0.34 3.62
C HIS A 13 8.34 0.54 4.74
N ALA A 14 8.90 1.74 4.92
CA ALA A 14 8.46 2.67 5.95
C ALA A 14 7.00 3.12 5.73
N THR A 15 6.63 3.38 4.47
CA THR A 15 5.24 3.71 4.09
C THR A 15 4.30 2.56 4.40
N ASN A 16 4.66 1.32 4.01
CA ASN A 16 3.87 0.14 4.33
C ASN A 16 3.67 -0.02 5.85
N ALA A 17 4.75 0.07 6.63
CA ALA A 17 4.68 -0.08 8.08
C ALA A 17 3.83 1.01 8.76
N ALA A 18 3.83 2.25 8.24
CA ALA A 18 2.97 3.31 8.73
C ALA A 18 1.50 3.05 8.40
N ILE A 19 1.20 2.67 7.17
CA ILE A 19 -0.17 2.39 6.72
C ILE A 19 -0.74 1.18 7.45
N THR A 20 -0.01 0.07 7.56
CA THR A 20 -0.46 -1.11 8.31
C THR A 20 -0.75 -0.78 9.78
N ARG A 21 0.07 0.05 10.43
CA ARG A 21 -0.21 0.51 11.80
C ARG A 21 -1.49 1.36 11.87
N ALA A 22 -1.68 2.27 10.92
CA ALA A 22 -2.89 3.11 10.87
C ALA A 22 -4.16 2.31 10.51
N MET A 23 -4.02 1.23 9.73
CA MET A 23 -5.09 0.24 9.48
C MET A 23 -5.47 -0.47 10.79
N SER A 24 -4.48 -1.02 11.51
CA SER A 24 -4.72 -1.69 12.81
C SER A 24 -5.28 -0.74 13.87
N GLY A 25 -4.94 0.55 13.80
CA GLY A 25 -5.48 1.59 14.68
C GLY A 25 -6.90 2.04 14.34
N GLY A 26 -7.50 1.56 13.25
CA GLY A 26 -8.87 1.89 12.84
C GLY A 26 -9.07 3.31 12.31
N VAL A 27 -7.99 4.05 12.06
CA VAL A 27 -8.06 5.43 11.52
C VAL A 27 -8.32 5.41 10.02
N LEU A 28 -7.86 4.37 9.33
CA LEU A 28 -8.04 4.18 7.89
C LEU A 28 -9.26 3.31 7.61
N THR A 29 -9.97 3.63 6.54
CA THR A 29 -11.11 2.83 6.06
C THR A 29 -10.84 2.19 4.71
N SER A 30 -9.83 2.67 3.97
CA SER A 30 -9.38 2.08 2.71
C SER A 30 -7.91 2.42 2.43
N THR A 31 -7.33 1.76 1.44
CA THR A 31 -6.00 2.10 0.92
C THR A 31 -5.89 1.79 -0.57
N THR A 32 -4.84 2.31 -1.21
CA THR A 32 -4.60 2.09 -2.63
C THR A 32 -3.15 1.69 -2.87
N VAL A 33 -3.00 0.55 -3.55
CA VAL A 33 -1.72 -0.14 -3.78
C VAL A 33 -1.03 0.39 -5.03
N MET A 34 0.22 0.78 -4.84
CA MET A 34 1.20 1.10 -5.86
C MET A 34 1.82 -0.19 -6.43
N ALA A 35 1.06 -0.94 -7.24
CA ALA A 35 1.45 -2.26 -7.72
C ALA A 35 2.88 -2.39 -8.32
N PRO A 36 3.38 -1.44 -9.13
CA PRO A 36 4.71 -1.58 -9.71
C PRO A 36 5.87 -1.18 -8.76
N CYS A 37 5.58 -0.68 -7.55
CA CYS A 37 6.60 -0.26 -6.61
C CYS A 37 7.30 -1.44 -5.91
N PRO A 38 8.58 -1.29 -5.49
CA PRO A 38 9.41 -2.40 -4.99
C PRO A 38 8.87 -3.09 -3.73
N TRP A 39 8.05 -2.39 -2.93
CA TRP A 39 7.47 -2.91 -1.70
C TRP A 39 6.00 -3.34 -1.85
N ALA A 40 5.50 -3.47 -3.08
CA ALA A 40 4.12 -3.87 -3.34
C ALA A 40 3.83 -5.29 -2.83
N LEU A 41 4.75 -6.25 -2.99
CA LEU A 41 4.56 -7.62 -2.48
C LEU A 41 4.41 -7.64 -0.95
N HIS A 42 5.27 -6.91 -0.24
CA HIS A 42 5.16 -6.76 1.20
C HIS A 42 3.80 -6.15 1.61
N ALA A 43 3.33 -5.13 0.89
CA ALA A 43 2.01 -4.55 1.12
C ALA A 43 0.87 -5.55 0.88
N LEU A 44 0.95 -6.34 -0.20
CA LEU A 44 -0.05 -7.36 -0.51
C LEU A 44 -0.08 -8.48 0.53
N HIS A 45 1.06 -8.84 1.11
CA HIS A 45 1.11 -9.77 2.24
C HIS A 45 0.36 -9.21 3.44
N ALA A 46 0.59 -7.94 3.81
CA ALA A 46 -0.16 -7.30 4.90
C ALA A 46 -1.67 -7.24 4.62
N LEU A 47 -2.09 -7.01 3.37
CA LEU A 47 -3.50 -7.02 2.97
C LEU A 47 -4.13 -8.42 3.00
N ARG A 48 -3.35 -9.49 2.71
CA ARG A 48 -3.84 -10.87 2.82
C ARG A 48 -4.19 -11.25 4.27
N GLU A 49 -3.46 -10.72 5.24
CA GLU A 49 -3.76 -10.89 6.67
C GLU A 49 -4.98 -10.08 7.13
N ALA A 50 -5.48 -9.17 6.29
CA ALA A 50 -6.65 -8.33 6.56
C ALA A 50 -7.67 -8.37 5.39
N PRO A 51 -8.27 -9.53 5.08
CA PRO A 51 -9.06 -9.74 3.87
C PRO A 51 -10.31 -8.87 3.76
N GLN A 52 -10.83 -8.40 4.89
CA GLN A 52 -11.99 -7.49 4.94
C GLN A 52 -11.64 -6.01 4.71
N PHE A 53 -10.34 -5.65 4.69
CA PHE A 53 -9.94 -4.25 4.55
C PHE A 53 -10.04 -3.80 3.08
N PRO A 54 -10.85 -2.79 2.76
CA PRO A 54 -11.02 -2.35 1.37
C PRO A 54 -9.72 -1.79 0.78
N PHE A 55 -9.33 -2.29 -0.39
CA PHE A 55 -8.21 -1.74 -1.14
C PHE A 55 -8.45 -1.73 -2.64
N ALA A 56 -7.76 -0.84 -3.35
CA ALA A 56 -7.77 -0.77 -4.81
C ALA A 56 -6.35 -0.60 -5.38
N LEU A 57 -6.20 -0.73 -6.69
CA LEU A 57 -4.95 -0.44 -7.39
C LEU A 57 -4.88 1.05 -7.75
N ARG A 58 -3.73 1.68 -7.52
CA ARG A 58 -3.48 3.06 -7.98
C ARG A 58 -2.82 3.04 -9.36
N GLN A 59 -3.46 3.73 -10.30
CA GLN A 59 -2.85 4.06 -11.58
C GLN A 59 -1.75 5.10 -11.38
N GLN A 60 -0.55 4.81 -11.88
CA GLN A 60 0.60 5.68 -11.76
C GLN A 60 0.93 6.25 -13.14
N HIS A 61 0.87 7.56 -13.28
CA HIS A 61 1.29 8.23 -14.50
C HIS A 61 2.73 8.76 -14.39
N VAL A 62 3.15 9.12 -13.18
CA VAL A 62 4.50 9.61 -12.89
C VAL A 62 5.12 8.75 -11.82
N ALA A 63 6.32 8.27 -12.15
CA ALA A 63 7.11 7.37 -11.35
C ALA A 63 8.45 8.04 -11.07
N THR A 64 8.65 8.58 -9.86
CA THR A 64 9.92 9.25 -9.51
C THR A 64 11.12 8.28 -9.56
N ARG A 65 10.85 6.96 -9.44
CA ARG A 65 11.73 5.85 -9.87
C ARG A 65 10.92 4.56 -9.88
N LEU A 66 10.79 3.86 -11.01
CA LEU A 66 10.13 2.55 -11.05
C LEU A 66 10.86 1.54 -11.92
N ILE A 67 10.84 0.30 -11.40
CA ILE A 67 11.49 -0.93 -11.87
C ILE A 67 13.01 -0.94 -11.62
N ARG A 68 13.46 -1.64 -10.56
CA ARG A 68 14.84 -2.13 -10.47
C ARG A 68 14.85 -3.64 -10.74
N PRO A 69 15.81 -4.16 -11.54
CA PRO A 69 15.85 -5.55 -12.00
C PRO A 69 16.21 -6.58 -10.93
N ASP A 70 16.72 -6.12 -9.79
CA ASP A 70 17.31 -6.97 -8.76
C ASP A 70 16.57 -6.70 -7.45
N SER A 71 15.58 -7.56 -7.16
CA SER A 71 14.85 -7.53 -5.90
C SER A 71 15.67 -8.30 -4.84
N CYS A 72 16.40 -7.58 -4.00
CA CYS A 72 16.61 -7.88 -2.59
C CYS A 72 16.85 -6.59 -1.80
#